data_AF-A0A7X4FER3-F1
#
_entry.id   AF-A0A7X4FER3-F1
#
_cell.length_a   1.000
_cell.length_b   1.000
_cell.length_c   1.000
_cell.angle_alpha   90.00
_cell.angle_beta   90.00
_cell.angle_gamma   90.00
#
_symmetry.space_group_name_H-M   'P 1'
#
loop_
_entity.id
_entity.type
_entity.pdbx_description
1 polymer ?
#
loop_
_entity_poly.entity_id
_entity_poly.type
_entity_poly.pdbx_seq_one_letter_code
_entity_poly.pdbx_strand_id
1 'polypeptide(L)' 'MAQTTAEFLIEQGKAEGKAEGKAEGKAEGKQDAVLKLLEFRFPNVPQTLAREISNIHDLSRLDTLLEQAMTAQSLDEIDT' A
#
# COMPACT_ATOMS: atom_id res chain seq x y z
N MET A 1 -16.80 38.67 -5.50
CA MET A 1 -17.00 38.38 -4.07
C MET A 1 -15.78 37.60 -3.60
N ALA A 2 -15.14 38.01 -2.50
CA ALA A 2 -14.00 37.29 -1.94
C ALA A 2 -14.52 36.01 -1.25
N GLN A 3 -13.90 34.87 -1.54
CA GLN A 3 -14.16 33.61 -0.85
C GLN A 3 -14.04 33.84 0.66
N THR A 4 -15.03 33.39 1.42
CA THR A 4 -15.02 33.50 2.88
C THR A 4 -14.02 32.50 3.47
N THR A 5 -13.45 32.83 4.63
CA THR A 5 -12.52 31.93 5.34
C THR A 5 -13.14 30.55 5.60
N ALA A 6 -14.47 30.47 5.77
CA ALA A 6 -15.19 29.21 5.94
C ALA A 6 -15.21 28.36 4.66
N GLU A 7 -15.44 28.97 3.49
CA GLU A 7 -15.39 28.27 2.19
C GLU A 7 -13.98 27.74 1.90
N PHE A 8 -12.94 28.54 2.20
CA PHE A 8 -11.54 28.13 2.04
C PHE A 8 -11.19 26.91 2.90
N LEU A 9 -11.58 26.90 4.19
CA LEU A 9 -11.33 25.77 5.09
C LEU A 9 -12.05 24.49 4.65
N ILE A 10 -13.28 24.60 4.12
CA ILE A 10 -14.03 23.46 3.59
C ILE A 10 -13.36 22.88 2.33
N GLU A 11 -12.88 23.74 1.43
CA GLU A 11 -12.15 23.29 0.24
C GLU A 11 -10.82 22.63 0.60
N GLN A 12 -10.08 23.22 1.55
CA GLN A 12 -8.83 22.65 2.03
C GLN A 12 -9.04 21.26 2.65
N GLY A 13 -10.01 21.11 3.55
CA GLY A 13 -10.30 19.80 4.18
C GLY A 13 -10.72 18.73 3.17
N LYS A 14 -11.47 19.10 2.12
CA LYS A 14 -11.82 18.16 1.03
C LYS A 14 -10.60 17.77 0.21
N ALA A 15 -9.69 18.71 -0.06
CA ALA A 15 -8.46 18.44 -0.80
C ALA A 15 -7.52 17.51 0.00
N GLU A 16 -7.35 17.78 1.30
CA GLU A 16 -6.56 16.97 2.22
C GLU A 16 -7.14 15.54 2.34
N GLY A 17 -8.44 15.40 2.62
CA GLY A 17 -9.06 14.07 2.73
C GLY A 17 -9.01 13.26 1.42
N LYS A 18 -9.09 13.91 0.25
CA LYS A 18 -8.91 13.23 -1.04
C LYS A 18 -7.46 12.79 -1.26
N ALA A 19 -6.49 13.58 -0.80
CA ALA A 19 -5.07 13.24 -0.91
C ALA A 19 -4.73 12.05 -0.01
N GLU A 20 -5.19 12.06 1.23
CA GLU A 20 -5.02 10.99 2.22
C GLU A 20 -5.65 9.68 1.73
N GLY A 21 -6.93 9.68 1.35
CA GLY A 21 -7.59 8.47 0.85
C GLY A 21 -6.96 7.90 -0.43
N LYS A 22 -6.35 8.75 -1.28
CA LYS A 22 -5.59 8.28 -2.45
C LYS A 22 -4.25 7.66 -2.07
N ALA A 23 -3.60 8.15 -1.02
CA ALA A 23 -2.36 7.58 -0.52
C ALA A 23 -2.60 6.22 0.13
N GLU A 24 -3.60 6.13 1.01
CA GLU A 24 -4.01 4.89 1.66
C GLU A 24 -4.42 3.82 0.63
N GLY A 25 -5.33 4.15 -0.29
CA GLY A 25 -5.79 3.20 -1.30
C GLY A 25 -4.68 2.72 -2.26
N LYS A 26 -3.61 3.50 -2.46
CA LYS A 26 -2.44 3.05 -3.21
C LYS A 26 -1.60 2.04 -2.42
N ALA A 27 -1.43 2.25 -1.12
CA ALA A 27 -0.70 1.32 -0.28
C ALA A 27 -1.45 -0.01 -0.19
N GLU A 28 -2.74 0.02 0.14
CA GLU A 28 -3.61 -1.17 0.19
C GLU A 28 -3.59 -1.94 -1.14
N GLY A 29 -3.76 -1.24 -2.26
CA GLY A 29 -3.74 -1.88 -3.59
C GLY A 29 -2.40 -2.58 -3.91
N LYS A 30 -1.28 -2.05 -3.44
CA LYS A 30 0.03 -2.69 -3.62
C LYS A 30 0.25 -3.85 -2.65
N GLN A 31 -0.16 -3.70 -1.38
CA GLN A 31 -0.13 -4.80 -0.41
C GLN A 31 -0.89 -6.02 -0.97
N ASP A 32 -2.12 -5.80 -1.45
CA ASP A 32 -2.94 -6.82 -2.09
C ASP A 32 -2.25 -7.46 -3.31
N ALA A 33 -1.57 -6.66 -4.13
CA ALA A 33 -0.86 -7.16 -5.30
C ALA A 33 0.32 -8.06 -4.92
N VAL A 34 1.11 -7.67 -3.92
CA VAL A 34 2.23 -8.47 -3.39
C VAL A 34 1.70 -9.78 -2.81
N LEU A 35 0.67 -9.73 -1.96
CA LEU A 35 0.09 -10.92 -1.34
C LEU A 35 -0.46 -11.90 -2.38
N LYS A 36 -1.25 -11.43 -3.35
CA LYS A 36 -1.77 -12.26 -4.43
C LYS A 36 -0.66 -12.92 -5.25
N LEU A 37 0.42 -12.20 -5.52
CA LEU A 37 1.56 -12.74 -6.25
C LEU A 37 2.28 -13.83 -5.44
N LEU A 38 2.49 -13.61 -4.13
CA LEU A 38 3.09 -14.59 -3.25
C LEU A 38 2.22 -15.84 -3.12
N GLU A 39 0.91 -15.69 -2.95
CA GLU A 39 -0.05 -16.80 -2.90
C GLU A 39 -0.10 -17.58 -4.22
N PHE A 40 0.07 -16.90 -5.35
CA PHE A 40 0.11 -17.55 -6.66
C PHE A 40 1.39 -18.38 -6.86
N ARG A 41 2.55 -17.87 -6.40
CA ARG A 41 3.84 -18.53 -6.61
C ARG A 41 4.15 -19.58 -5.54
N PHE A 42 3.71 -19.36 -4.31
CA PHE A 42 4.03 -20.19 -3.16
C PHE A 42 2.75 -20.78 -2.57
N PRO A 43 2.61 -22.12 -2.52
CA PRO A 43 1.37 -22.77 -2.10
C PRO A 43 1.00 -22.54 -0.62
N ASN A 44 1.92 -22.04 0.20
CA ASN A 44 1.67 -21.70 1.61
C ASN A 44 2.39 -20.41 1.99
N VAL A 45 1.69 -19.29 1.97
CA VAL A 45 2.19 -18.02 2.51
C VAL A 45 1.86 -17.95 4.01
N PRO A 46 2.86 -17.82 4.91
CA PRO A 46 2.61 -17.68 6.34
C PRO A 46 1.76 -16.46 6.66
N GLN A 47 0.80 -16.60 7.58
CA GLN A 47 0.00 -15.46 8.06
C GLN A 47 0.83 -14.37 8.75
N THR A 48 2.03 -14.70 9.23
CA THR A 48 2.97 -13.71 9.80
C THR A 48 3.47 -12.79 8.70
N LEU A 49 3.97 -13.35 7.60
CA LEU A 49 4.42 -12.60 6.44
C LEU A 49 3.30 -11.74 5.83
N ALA A 50 2.10 -12.32 5.73
CA ALA A 50 0.95 -11.57 5.23
C ALA A 50 0.62 -10.33 6.10
N ARG A 51 0.68 -10.49 7.42
CA ARG A 51 0.50 -9.37 8.37
C ARG A 51 1.60 -8.34 8.28
N GLU A 52 2.85 -8.76 8.11
CA GLU A 52 3.98 -7.85 7.94
C GLU A 52 3.76 -6.96 6.71
N ILE A 53 3.43 -7.56 5.57
CA ILE A 53 3.14 -6.82 4.32
C ILE A 53 1.96 -5.86 4.49
N SER A 54 0.86 -6.28 5.12
CA SER A 54 -0.31 -5.41 5.35
C SER A 54 -0.02 -4.20 6.24
N ASN A 55 1.04 -4.23 7.06
CA ASN A 55 1.44 -3.10 7.91
C ASN A 55 2.43 -2.14 7.22
N ILE A 56 2.86 -2.43 5.99
CA ILE A 56 3.78 -1.57 5.23
C ILE A 56 2.96 -0.56 4.45
N HIS A 57 3.04 0.71 4.83
CA HIS A 57 2.39 1.81 4.11
C HIS A 57 3.34 2.58 3.17
N ASP A 58 4.63 2.23 3.18
CA ASP A 58 5.63 2.81 2.29
C ASP A 58 5.49 2.23 0.87
N LEU A 59 5.11 3.09 -0.08
CA LEU A 59 4.85 2.68 -1.46
C LEU A 59 6.09 2.15 -2.19
N SER A 60 7.29 2.62 -1.83
CA SER A 60 8.55 2.21 -2.45
C SER A 60 9.03 0.87 -1.89
N ARG A 61 8.82 0.63 -0.60
CA ARG A 61 9.03 -0.70 0.00
C ARG A 61 8.09 -1.72 -0.61
N LEU A 62 6.81 -1.37 -0.81
CA LEU A 62 5.85 -2.26 -1.48
C LEU A 62 6.21 -2.55 -2.95
N ASP A 63 6.77 -1.58 -3.68
CA ASP A 63 7.29 -1.85 -5.05
C ASP A 63 8.46 -2.82 -5.02
N THR A 64 9.39 -2.63 -4.09
CA THR A 64 10.54 -3.53 -3.91
C THR A 64 10.08 -4.95 -3.58
N LEU A 65 9.11 -5.08 -2.68
CA LEU A 65 8.50 -6.35 -2.32
C LEU A 65 7.81 -7.01 -3.51
N LEU A 66 7.15 -6.23 -4.37
CA LEU A 66 6.53 -6.75 -5.58
C LEU A 66 7.58 -7.31 -6.55
N GLU A 67 8.68 -6.60 -6.75
CA GLU A 67 9.81 -7.07 -7.56
C GLU A 67 10.44 -8.34 -6.98
N GLN A 68 10.69 -8.37 -5.67
CA GLN A 68 11.17 -9.56 -4.96
C GLN A 68 10.20 -10.73 -5.15
N ALA A 69 8.90 -10.50 -4.95
CA ALA A 69 7.87 -11.51 -5.13
C ALA A 69 7.79 -12.03 -6.58
N MET A 70 8.30 -11.33 -7.60
CA MET A 70 8.39 -11.85 -8.97
C MET A 70 9.59 -12.77 -9.18
N THR A 71 10.73 -12.49 -8.56
CA THR A 71 12.00 -13.20 -8.83
C THR A 71 12.41 -14.20 -7.76
N ALA A 72 11.89 -14.06 -6.54
CA ALA A 72 12.28 -14.85 -5.38
C ALA A 72 12.10 -16.35 -5.61
N GLN A 73 13.05 -17.18 -5.18
CA GLN A 73 12.94 -18.63 -5.28
C GLN A 73 12.27 -19.27 -4.06
N SER A 74 12.21 -18.54 -2.94
CA SER A 74 11.55 -18.96 -1.70
C SER A 74 10.93 -17.75 -0.98
N LEU A 75 10.10 -18.02 0.03
CA LEU A 75 9.54 -16.97 0.89
C LEU A 75 10.58 -16.32 1.82
N ASP A 76 11.71 -16.99 2.07
CA ASP A 76 12.80 -16.46 2.92
C ASP A 76 13.57 -15.31 2.24
N GLU A 77 13.43 -15.16 0.93
CA GLU A 77 14.01 -14.06 0.15
C GLU A 77 13.15 -12.78 0.17
N ILE A 78 11.93 -12.86 0.74
CA ILE A 78 11.03 -11.72 0.88
C ILE A 78 11.39 -10.97 2.16
N ASP A 79 11.99 -9.80 1.99
CA ASP A 79 12.38 -8.92 3.09
C ASP A 79 11.26 -7.90 3.33
N THR A 80 10.41 -8.14 4.33
CA THR A 80 9.28 -7.27 4.67
C THR A 80 9.70 -6.11 5.56
#